data_AF-A0A2W1DWN1-F1
#
_entry.id   AF-A0A2W1DWN1-F1
#
_cell.length_a   1.000
_cell.length_b   1.000
_cell.length_c   1.000
_cell.angle_alpha   90.00
_cell.angle_beta   90.00
_cell.angle_gamma   90.00
#
_symmetry.space_group_name_H-M   'P 1'
#
loop_
_entity.id
_entity.type
_entity.pdbx_description
1 polymer ?
#
loop_
_entity_poly.entity_id
_entity_poly.type
_entity_poly.pdbx_seq_one_letter_code
_entity_poly.pdbx_strand_id
1 'polypeptide(L)'
;MAAILPPTAATIAHLKQAYHAYRHTKDIDRKGAFFSPHCMQICRPEPSYAAATRQEIVQYLRDAQQGNTPIKERSKASTEASDTLNKDSSLYTIRPLGSSEFDFGTDEITRAIGLTILELKRKAVREEWVGMRVDLWDEGTESDLLVKVQYWWRFKELSDGERIMDEKQSMGWRQCLHDIMYLGPKDGSQGADMLEVNK
;
A
#
# COMPACT_ATOMS: atom_id res chain seq x y z
N MET A 1 25.91 1.34 8.48
CA MET A 1 24.51 0.88 8.35
C MET A 1 24.36 0.37 6.93
N ALA A 2 23.80 -0.83 6.72
CA ALA A 2 23.53 -1.30 5.36
C ALA A 2 22.44 -0.42 4.73
N ALA A 3 22.69 0.11 3.55
CA ALA A 3 21.73 0.91 2.80
C ALA A 3 20.77 -0.02 2.07
N ILE A 4 19.49 0.35 2.02
CA ILE A 4 18.52 -0.32 1.14
C ILE A 4 18.92 0.04 -0.30
N LEU A 5 19.29 -0.97 -1.09
CA LEU A 5 19.68 -0.77 -2.48
C LEU A 5 18.45 -0.49 -3.35
N PRO A 6 18.58 0.33 -4.41
CA PRO A 6 17.49 0.52 -5.36
C PRO A 6 17.15 -0.82 -6.04
N PRO A 7 15.85 -1.10 -6.28
CA PRO A 7 15.44 -2.35 -6.91
C PRO A 7 15.87 -2.41 -8.38
N THR A 8 16.15 -3.63 -8.87
CA THR A 8 16.46 -3.85 -10.28
C THR A 8 15.23 -3.64 -11.18
N ALA A 9 15.43 -3.37 -12.47
CA ALA A 9 14.31 -3.23 -13.42
C ALA A 9 13.39 -4.47 -13.45
N ALA A 10 13.95 -5.68 -13.31
CA ALA A 10 13.18 -6.92 -13.24
C ALA A 10 12.32 -6.99 -11.97
N THR A 11 12.90 -6.61 -10.82
CA THR A 11 12.16 -6.49 -9.55
C THR A 11 11.01 -5.50 -9.68
N ILE A 12 11.28 -4.32 -10.26
CA ILE A 12 10.27 -3.27 -10.46
C ILE A 12 9.12 -3.78 -11.33
N ALA A 13 9.42 -4.39 -12.47
CA ALA A 13 8.40 -4.94 -13.37
C ALA A 13 7.52 -5.99 -12.66
N HIS A 14 8.14 -6.89 -11.88
CA HIS A 14 7.42 -7.89 -11.11
C HIS A 14 6.52 -7.27 -10.04
N LEU A 15 7.01 -6.28 -9.28
CA LEU A 15 6.22 -5.61 -8.25
C LEU A 15 5.04 -4.83 -8.84
N LYS A 16 5.20 -4.21 -10.03
CA LYS A 16 4.10 -3.60 -10.77
C LYS A 16 3.02 -4.63 -11.12
N GLN A 17 3.42 -5.81 -11.60
CA GLN A 17 2.49 -6.89 -11.92
C GLN A 17 1.78 -7.42 -10.66
N ALA A 18 2.52 -7.63 -9.57
CA ALA A 18 1.98 -8.10 -8.29
C ALA A 18 0.97 -7.09 -7.71
N TYR A 19 1.29 -5.80 -7.74
CA TYR A 19 0.37 -4.75 -7.31
C TYR A 19 -0.88 -4.67 -8.20
N HIS A 20 -0.73 -4.78 -9.52
CA HIS A 20 -1.85 -4.84 -10.45
C HIS A 20 -2.78 -6.02 -10.13
N ALA A 21 -2.23 -7.22 -9.93
CA ALA A 21 -3.00 -8.41 -9.56
C ALA A 21 -3.70 -8.25 -8.20
N TYR A 22 -3.01 -7.71 -7.20
CA TYR A 22 -3.60 -7.35 -5.91
C TYR A 22 -4.80 -6.41 -6.09
N ARG A 23 -4.64 -5.35 -6.89
CA ARG A 23 -5.65 -4.31 -7.08
C ARG A 23 -6.93 -4.89 -7.67
N HIS A 24 -6.80 -5.72 -8.70
CA HIS A 24 -7.90 -6.33 -9.45
C HIS A 24 -8.50 -7.59 -8.82
N THR A 25 -7.89 -8.12 -7.75
CA THR A 25 -8.50 -9.20 -6.98
C THR A 25 -9.78 -8.68 -6.30
N LYS A 26 -10.93 -9.30 -6.60
CA LYS A 26 -12.25 -8.91 -6.07
C LYS A 26 -12.49 -9.47 -4.66
N ASP A 27 -12.15 -10.74 -4.46
CA ASP A 27 -12.26 -11.44 -3.19
C ASP A 27 -11.27 -10.87 -2.14
N ILE A 28 -11.78 -10.41 -0.99
CA ILE A 28 -10.97 -9.78 0.06
C ILE A 28 -10.03 -10.80 0.72
N ASP A 29 -10.45 -12.04 0.90
CA ASP A 29 -9.62 -13.05 1.56
C ASP A 29 -8.45 -13.43 0.66
N ARG A 30 -8.70 -13.51 -0.66
CA ARG A 30 -7.64 -13.66 -1.66
C ARG A 30 -6.73 -12.43 -1.76
N LYS A 31 -7.24 -11.21 -1.52
CA LYS A 31 -6.37 -10.02 -1.39
C LYS A 31 -5.40 -10.17 -0.22
N GLY A 32 -5.85 -10.73 0.89
CA GLY A 32 -5.01 -11.00 2.06
C GLY A 32 -3.76 -11.84 1.73
N ALA A 33 -3.83 -12.72 0.73
CA ALA A 33 -2.69 -13.54 0.34
C ALA A 33 -1.54 -12.74 -0.31
N PHE A 34 -1.77 -11.50 -0.77
CA PHE A 34 -0.70 -10.58 -1.20
C PHE A 34 0.08 -9.97 -0.03
N PHE A 35 -0.46 -10.08 1.19
CA PHE A 35 0.14 -9.55 2.40
C PHE A 35 0.94 -10.64 3.11
N SER A 36 2.14 -10.27 3.54
CA SER A 36 2.91 -11.05 4.50
C SER A 36 2.04 -11.33 5.74
N PRO A 37 2.20 -12.48 6.43
CA PRO A 37 1.48 -12.75 7.68
C PRO A 37 1.61 -11.64 8.74
N HIS A 38 2.76 -10.95 8.73
CA HIS A 38 3.09 -9.84 9.61
C HIS A 38 3.05 -8.49 8.88
N CYS A 39 2.20 -8.36 7.85
CA CYS A 39 2.01 -7.09 7.17
C CYS A 39 1.38 -6.09 8.14
N MET A 40 1.91 -4.87 8.12
CA MET A 40 1.45 -3.77 8.97
C MET A 40 0.91 -2.64 8.09
N GLN A 41 0.09 -1.78 8.66
CA GLN A 41 -0.39 -0.57 8.01
C GLN A 41 -0.29 0.61 8.97
N ILE A 42 0.19 1.74 8.45
CA ILE A 42 0.18 3.03 9.11
C ILE A 42 -0.61 3.99 8.23
N CYS A 43 -1.57 4.70 8.80
CA CYS A 43 -2.21 5.85 8.18
C CYS A 43 -1.79 7.11 8.92
N ARG A 44 -0.92 7.89 8.28
CA ARG A 44 -0.39 9.16 8.82
C ARG A 44 -1.42 10.31 8.85
N PRO A 45 -2.35 10.43 7.88
CA PRO A 45 -3.41 11.45 7.94
C PRO A 45 -4.29 11.34 9.19
N GLU A 46 -4.82 12.46 9.66
CA GLU A 46 -5.73 12.54 10.82
C GLU A 46 -7.21 12.30 10.41
N PRO A 47 -7.97 11.43 11.11
CA PRO A 47 -7.55 10.64 12.27
C PRO A 47 -6.56 9.54 11.90
N SER A 48 -5.45 9.48 12.62
CA SER A 48 -4.46 8.43 12.40
C SER A 48 -5.02 7.07 12.85
N TYR A 49 -4.71 6.03 12.08
CA TYR A 49 -5.05 4.65 12.42
C TYR A 49 -3.96 3.71 11.91
N ALA A 50 -3.89 2.51 12.48
CA ALA A 50 -2.88 1.54 12.14
C ALA A 50 -3.43 0.12 12.26
N ALA A 51 -2.80 -0.81 11.56
CA ALA A 51 -2.95 -2.23 11.75
C ALA A 51 -1.58 -2.85 12.00
N ALA A 52 -1.44 -3.61 13.07
CA ALA A 52 -0.23 -4.35 13.39
C ALA A 52 -0.17 -5.71 12.66
N THR A 53 -1.31 -6.18 12.12
CA THR A 53 -1.40 -7.50 11.49
C THR A 53 -2.13 -7.51 10.16
N ARG A 54 -1.83 -8.54 9.35
CA ARG A 54 -2.54 -8.81 8.09
C ARG A 54 -4.06 -8.92 8.30
N GLN A 55 -4.48 -9.57 9.37
CA GLN A 55 -5.89 -9.84 9.68
C GLN A 55 -6.65 -8.53 9.94
N GLU A 56 -6.04 -7.60 10.66
CA GLU A 56 -6.62 -6.26 10.88
C GLU A 56 -6.74 -5.48 9.56
N ILE A 57 -5.72 -5.51 8.70
CA ILE A 57 -5.78 -4.88 7.36
C ILE A 57 -6.92 -5.48 6.54
N VAL A 58 -7.02 -6.80 6.50
CA VAL A 58 -8.09 -7.51 5.77
C VAL A 58 -9.46 -7.16 6.35
N GLN A 59 -9.58 -7.03 7.67
CA GLN A 59 -10.82 -6.61 8.30
C GLN A 59 -11.19 -5.17 7.92
N TYR A 60 -10.24 -4.23 7.90
CA TYR A 60 -10.49 -2.87 7.41
C TYR A 60 -10.97 -2.83 5.96
N LEU A 61 -10.44 -3.71 5.10
CA LEU A 61 -10.93 -3.85 3.73
C LEU A 61 -12.38 -4.35 3.68
N ARG A 62 -12.77 -5.29 4.56
CA ARG A 62 -14.16 -5.79 4.67
C ARG A 62 -15.09 -4.69 5.16
N ASP A 63 -14.68 -3.99 6.22
CA ASP A 63 -15.44 -2.91 6.83
C ASP A 63 -15.68 -1.79 5.80
N ALA A 64 -14.64 -1.43 5.02
CA ALA A 64 -14.77 -0.47 3.92
C ALA A 64 -15.73 -0.95 2.83
N GLN A 65 -15.70 -2.23 2.44
CA GLN A 65 -16.64 -2.79 1.46
C GLN A 65 -18.09 -2.78 1.95
N GLN A 66 -18.31 -2.79 3.26
CA GLN A 66 -19.62 -2.74 3.90
C GLN A 66 -20.06 -1.31 4.29
N GLY A 67 -19.27 -0.28 3.93
CA GLY A 67 -19.55 1.11 4.28
C GLY A 67 -19.42 1.42 5.79
N ASN A 68 -18.68 0.59 6.52
CA ASN A 68 -18.45 0.71 7.96
C ASN A 68 -17.07 1.31 8.27
N THR A 69 -16.79 2.51 7.75
CA THR A 69 -15.51 3.18 8.01
C THR A 69 -15.59 4.10 9.24
N PRO A 70 -14.54 4.14 10.09
CA PRO A 70 -14.50 5.00 11.28
C PRO A 70 -14.42 6.51 10.97
N ILE A 71 -14.29 6.92 9.69
CA ILE A 71 -14.12 8.31 9.24
C ILE A 71 -15.48 8.99 8.98
N LYS A 72 -16.59 8.48 9.53
CA LYS A 72 -17.94 9.05 9.31
C LYS A 72 -18.17 10.43 9.92
N GLU A 73 -17.29 10.94 10.79
CA GLU A 73 -17.61 12.16 11.55
C GLU A 73 -17.05 13.49 11.02
N ARG A 74 -16.26 13.53 9.94
CA ARG A 74 -15.62 14.78 9.47
C ARG A 74 -16.14 15.45 8.20
N SER A 75 -17.12 14.87 7.51
CA SER A 75 -17.63 15.49 6.28
C SER A 75 -19.16 15.56 6.26
N LYS A 76 -19.71 16.68 6.73
CA LYS A 76 -21.01 17.22 6.23
C LYS A 76 -20.84 17.90 4.86
N ALA A 77 -19.98 17.33 4.02
CA ALA A 77 -19.87 17.59 2.59
C ALA A 77 -19.81 16.20 1.95
N SER A 78 -20.80 15.90 1.13
CA SER A 78 -20.97 14.69 0.32
C SER A 78 -20.94 13.35 1.08
N THR A 79 -22.12 12.99 1.57
CA THR A 79 -22.54 11.64 1.96
C THR A 79 -22.54 10.67 0.76
N GLU A 80 -21.42 10.47 0.05
CA GLU A 80 -21.23 9.39 -0.93
C GLU A 80 -19.79 8.84 -0.99
N ALA A 81 -18.87 9.29 -0.12
CA ALA A 81 -17.51 8.72 -0.01
C ALA A 81 -17.44 7.30 0.61
N SER A 82 -18.59 6.63 0.73
CA SER A 82 -18.73 5.26 1.24
C SER A 82 -19.03 4.24 0.13
N ASP A 83 -19.23 4.68 -1.12
CA ASP A 83 -18.98 3.82 -2.25
C ASP A 83 -17.46 3.75 -2.39
N THR A 84 -16.91 2.68 -1.84
CA THR A 84 -15.68 2.04 -2.28
C THR A 84 -15.27 2.54 -3.65
N LEU A 85 -14.08 3.16 -3.78
CA LEU A 85 -13.37 3.39 -5.05
C LEU A 85 -13.88 2.35 -6.05
N ASN A 86 -14.76 2.76 -6.97
CA ASN A 86 -15.39 1.83 -7.89
C ASN A 86 -14.20 1.22 -8.64
N LYS A 87 -13.84 -0.04 -8.30
CA LYS A 87 -12.50 -0.56 -8.64
C LYS A 87 -12.25 -0.52 -10.15
N ASP A 88 -13.33 -0.49 -10.92
CA ASP A 88 -13.37 -0.46 -12.36
C ASP A 88 -13.14 0.96 -12.96
N SER A 89 -13.15 2.04 -12.15
CA SER A 89 -12.90 3.44 -12.57
C SER A 89 -11.73 4.15 -11.86
N SER A 90 -11.05 3.46 -10.96
CA SER A 90 -9.92 4.02 -10.20
C SER A 90 -8.58 3.86 -10.95
N LEU A 91 -7.87 4.95 -11.17
CA LEU A 91 -6.55 4.99 -11.78
C LEU A 91 -5.45 4.96 -10.71
N TYR A 92 -4.28 4.43 -11.08
CA TYR A 92 -3.10 4.49 -10.21
C TYR A 92 -1.80 4.59 -10.97
N THR A 93 -0.79 5.19 -10.33
CA THR A 93 0.62 5.04 -10.70
C THR A 93 1.33 4.12 -9.73
N ILE A 94 2.43 3.51 -10.17
CA ILE A 94 3.33 2.76 -9.29
C ILE A 94 4.77 2.92 -9.77
N ARG A 95 5.67 3.30 -8.86
CA ARG A 95 7.11 3.45 -9.13
C ARG A 95 7.95 3.10 -7.90
N PRO A 96 9.26 2.86 -8.04
CA PRO A 96 10.16 2.74 -6.88
C PRO A 96 10.13 4.01 -6.03
N LEU A 97 10.42 3.87 -4.74
CA LEU A 97 10.74 5.02 -3.90
C LEU A 97 12.03 5.71 -4.37
N GLY A 98 12.02 7.03 -4.41
CA GLY A 98 13.20 7.86 -4.54
C GLY A 98 14.04 7.83 -3.26
N SER A 99 15.30 8.24 -3.34
CA SER A 99 16.25 8.16 -2.22
C SER A 99 15.79 8.90 -0.95
N SER A 100 15.07 10.02 -1.10
CA SER A 100 14.51 10.80 0.01
C SER A 100 13.21 10.21 0.58
N GLU A 101 12.58 9.26 -0.11
CA GLU A 101 11.31 8.68 0.30
C GLU A 101 11.48 7.43 1.19
N PHE A 102 12.71 6.95 1.38
CA PHE A 102 13.05 5.86 2.31
C PHE A 102 13.01 6.31 3.77
N ASP A 103 11.87 6.84 4.20
CA ASP A 103 11.65 7.34 5.56
C ASP A 103 10.33 6.82 6.15
N PHE A 104 10.46 6.19 7.32
CA PHE A 104 9.33 5.65 8.08
C PHE A 104 8.67 6.69 9.00
N GLY A 105 9.13 7.95 8.98
CA GLY A 105 8.54 9.04 9.76
C GLY A 105 9.10 9.13 11.19
N THR A 106 8.22 9.38 12.16
CA THR A 106 8.57 9.58 13.58
C THR A 106 8.17 8.36 14.44
N ASP A 107 8.75 8.22 15.64
CA ASP A 107 8.38 7.12 16.55
C ASP A 107 6.91 7.22 17.00
N GLU A 108 6.34 8.42 17.05
CA GLU A 108 4.92 8.62 17.33
C GLU A 108 4.02 7.96 16.28
N ILE A 109 4.44 8.00 15.01
CA ILE A 109 3.75 7.40 13.86
C ILE A 109 3.86 5.87 13.92
N THR A 110 5.07 5.34 14.16
CA THR A 110 5.30 3.88 14.13
C THR A 110 4.88 3.18 15.42
N ARG A 111 4.71 3.92 16.54
CA ARG A 111 4.24 3.35 17.82
C ARG A 111 2.92 2.60 17.68
N ALA A 112 2.03 3.04 16.79
CA ALA A 112 0.73 2.40 16.58
C ALA A 112 0.82 0.97 16.01
N ILE A 113 1.95 0.63 15.36
CA ILE A 113 2.25 -0.75 14.92
C ILE A 113 3.22 -1.48 15.87
N GLY A 114 3.49 -0.90 17.05
CA GLY A 114 4.29 -1.51 18.11
C GLY A 114 5.79 -1.55 17.83
N LEU A 115 6.31 -0.76 16.89
CA LEU A 115 7.72 -0.70 16.54
C LEU A 115 8.26 0.73 16.60
N THR A 116 9.50 0.87 17.04
CA THR A 116 10.29 2.11 16.84
C THR A 116 10.79 2.20 15.39
N ILE A 117 11.16 3.40 14.94
CA ILE A 117 11.79 3.61 13.62
C ILE A 117 13.05 2.75 13.49
N LEU A 118 13.86 2.68 14.56
CA LEU A 118 15.11 1.95 14.53
C LEU A 118 14.87 0.45 14.31
N GLU A 119 13.85 -0.11 14.96
CA GLU A 119 13.45 -1.51 14.75
C GLU A 119 12.89 -1.73 13.35
N LEU A 120 12.09 -0.78 12.84
CA LEU A 120 11.52 -0.88 11.49
C LEU A 120 12.60 -0.79 10.41
N LYS A 121 13.58 0.12 10.55
CA LYS A 121 14.75 0.21 9.67
C LYS A 121 15.58 -1.06 9.71
N ARG A 122 15.86 -1.60 10.90
CA ARG A 122 16.58 -2.88 11.04
C ARG A 122 15.81 -4.04 10.40
N LYS A 123 14.48 -4.07 10.56
CA LYS A 123 13.60 -5.07 9.95
C LYS A 123 13.64 -4.98 8.43
N ALA A 124 13.49 -3.77 7.87
CA ALA A 124 13.55 -3.53 6.43
C ALA A 124 14.89 -3.95 5.81
N VAL A 125 16.01 -3.66 6.48
CA VAL A 125 17.34 -4.11 6.06
C VAL A 125 17.48 -5.63 6.13
N ARG A 126 17.12 -6.24 7.27
CA ARG A 126 17.27 -7.68 7.50
C ARG A 126 16.42 -8.51 6.53
N GLU A 127 15.25 -8.01 6.17
CA GLU A 127 14.28 -8.70 5.31
C GLU A 127 14.32 -8.18 3.86
N GLU A 128 15.34 -7.38 3.52
CA GLU A 128 15.60 -6.89 2.16
C GLU A 128 14.38 -6.23 1.51
N TRP A 129 13.73 -5.32 2.25
CA TRP A 129 12.51 -4.67 1.79
C TRP A 129 12.76 -3.76 0.58
N VAL A 130 11.82 -3.80 -0.35
CA VAL A 130 11.76 -2.92 -1.52
C VAL A 130 10.55 -2.01 -1.39
N GLY A 131 10.77 -0.69 -1.44
CA GLY A 131 9.71 0.31 -1.37
C GLY A 131 9.20 0.70 -2.76
N MET A 132 7.88 0.81 -2.89
CA MET A 132 7.17 1.31 -4.06
C MET A 132 6.20 2.42 -3.67
N ARG A 133 6.24 3.55 -4.38
CA ARG A 133 5.22 4.61 -4.28
C ARG A 133 4.03 4.26 -5.15
N VAL A 134 2.84 4.44 -4.60
CA VAL A 134 1.57 4.36 -5.32
C VAL A 134 0.75 5.60 -5.03
N ASP A 135 0.28 6.24 -6.09
CA ASP A 135 -0.75 7.26 -6.01
C ASP A 135 -2.02 6.68 -6.69
N LEU A 136 -3.17 6.79 -6.03
CA LEU A 136 -4.47 6.23 -6.44
C LEU A 136 -5.52 7.33 -6.44
N TRP A 137 -6.34 7.40 -7.49
CA TRP A 137 -7.42 8.38 -7.62
C TRP A 137 -8.52 7.86 -8.56
N ASP A 138 -9.72 8.41 -8.48
CA ASP A 138 -10.82 8.04 -9.39
C ASP A 138 -10.89 8.94 -10.64
N GLU A 139 -11.21 8.35 -11.79
CA GLU A 139 -11.47 9.05 -13.04
C GLU A 139 -12.98 9.29 -13.22
N GLY A 140 -13.37 10.48 -13.68
CA GLY A 140 -14.74 10.78 -14.13
C GLY A 140 -15.82 10.97 -13.06
N THR A 141 -15.50 10.86 -11.76
CA THR A 141 -16.42 11.22 -10.67
C THR A 141 -15.96 12.51 -9.98
N GLU A 142 -16.90 13.26 -9.40
CA GLU A 142 -16.62 14.36 -8.46
C GLU A 142 -15.96 13.87 -7.15
N SER A 143 -15.64 12.57 -7.05
CA SER A 143 -14.82 12.07 -5.95
C SER A 143 -13.38 12.54 -6.16
N ASP A 144 -13.02 13.54 -5.36
CA ASP A 144 -11.68 14.12 -5.34
C ASP A 144 -10.67 13.24 -4.59
N LEU A 145 -11.00 11.99 -4.24
CA LEU A 145 -10.12 11.23 -3.35
C LEU A 145 -8.81 10.83 -4.04
N LEU A 146 -7.72 11.36 -3.53
CA LEU A 146 -6.35 10.96 -3.78
C LEU A 146 -5.81 10.24 -2.56
N VAL A 147 -5.25 9.06 -2.79
CA VAL A 147 -4.53 8.30 -1.76
C VAL A 147 -3.09 8.12 -2.22
N LYS A 148 -2.13 8.50 -1.37
CA LYS A 148 -0.69 8.27 -1.63
C LYS A 148 -0.15 7.30 -0.60
N VAL A 149 0.44 6.20 -1.06
CA VAL A 149 0.90 5.09 -0.21
C VAL A 149 2.31 4.70 -0.59
N GLN A 150 3.16 4.47 0.41
CA GLN A 150 4.39 3.72 0.22
C GLN A 150 4.13 2.25 0.61
N TYR A 151 4.16 1.37 -0.39
CA TYR A 151 4.09 -0.07 -0.17
C TYR A 151 5.49 -0.64 -0.07
N TRP A 152 5.77 -1.32 1.03
CA TRP A 152 7.00 -2.07 1.22
C TRP A 152 6.75 -3.54 0.92
N TRP A 153 7.69 -4.15 0.22
CA TRP A 153 7.61 -5.52 -0.26
C TRP A 153 8.82 -6.30 0.19
N ARG A 154 8.65 -7.60 0.44
CA ARG A 154 9.76 -8.53 0.66
C ARG A 154 9.59 -9.78 -0.18
N PHE A 155 10.70 -10.34 -0.61
CA PHE A 155 10.73 -11.65 -1.27
C PHE A 155 10.87 -12.72 -0.19
N LYS A 156 9.90 -13.63 -0.08
CA LYS A 156 9.86 -14.63 0.99
C LYS A 156 9.40 -15.99 0.49
N GLU A 157 9.69 -17.02 1.28
CA GLU A 157 9.14 -18.35 1.08
C GLU A 157 7.63 -18.38 1.40
N LEU A 158 6.86 -19.04 0.54
CA LEU A 158 5.42 -19.12 0.53
C LEU A 158 4.97 -20.54 0.86
N SER A 159 4.02 -20.65 1.78
CA SER A 159 3.27 -21.88 1.95
C SER A 159 2.30 -22.08 0.77
N ASP A 160 1.88 -23.32 0.51
CA ASP A 160 1.01 -23.66 -0.64
C ASP A 160 -0.29 -22.83 -0.72
N GLY A 161 -0.89 -22.49 0.43
CA GLY A 161 -2.09 -21.66 0.49
C GLY A 161 -1.86 -20.15 0.26
N GLU A 162 -0.61 -19.68 0.19
CA GLU A 162 -0.26 -18.27 -0.03
C GLU A 162 0.07 -17.96 -1.49
N ARG A 163 0.16 -18.94 -2.38
CA ARG A 163 0.52 -18.74 -3.79
C ARG A 163 -0.62 -18.05 -4.54
N ILE A 164 -0.32 -16.93 -5.20
CA ILE A 164 -1.34 -16.04 -5.82
C ILE A 164 -1.11 -15.78 -7.31
N MET A 165 0.07 -16.14 -7.82
CA MET A 165 0.42 -16.10 -9.24
C MET A 165 0.91 -17.49 -9.68
N ASP A 166 1.31 -17.65 -10.94
CA ASP A 166 2.04 -18.85 -11.43
C ASP A 166 3.47 -18.90 -10.85
N GLU A 167 3.59 -18.73 -9.53
CA GLU A 167 4.78 -18.89 -8.73
C GLU A 167 5.16 -20.39 -8.75
N LYS A 168 5.93 -20.78 -9.77
CA LYS A 168 6.46 -22.15 -9.91
C LYS A 168 7.41 -22.54 -8.78
N GLN A 169 7.93 -21.55 -8.06
CA GLN A 169 8.82 -21.70 -6.91
C GLN A 169 8.05 -21.37 -5.64
N SER A 170 8.48 -21.94 -4.51
CA SER A 170 7.96 -21.59 -3.18
C SER A 170 8.35 -20.18 -2.73
N MET A 171 8.77 -19.27 -3.61
CA MET A 171 9.18 -17.91 -3.29
C MET A 171 8.29 -16.90 -3.99
N GLY A 172 7.98 -15.79 -3.34
CA GLY A 172 7.24 -14.70 -3.96
C GLY A 172 7.25 -13.41 -3.19
N TRP A 173 6.81 -12.35 -3.86
CA TRP A 173 6.76 -11.00 -3.31
C TRP A 173 5.49 -10.79 -2.50
N ARG A 174 5.63 -10.31 -1.28
CA ARG A 174 4.50 -9.98 -0.41
C ARG A 174 4.66 -8.59 0.19
N GLN A 175 3.56 -7.87 0.29
CA GLN A 175 3.51 -6.58 0.97
C GLN A 175 3.75 -6.80 2.46
N CYS A 176 4.59 -5.98 3.08
CA CYS A 176 4.97 -6.10 4.49
C CYS A 176 4.70 -4.84 5.32
N LEU A 177 4.58 -3.68 4.68
CA LEU A 177 4.12 -2.45 5.31
C LEU A 177 3.38 -1.59 4.29
N HIS A 178 2.20 -1.10 4.66
CA HIS A 178 1.47 -0.07 3.93
C HIS A 178 1.59 1.23 4.71
N ASP A 179 2.26 2.23 4.14
CA ASP A 179 2.40 3.53 4.78
C ASP A 179 1.61 4.57 3.99
N ILE A 180 0.39 4.83 4.44
CA ILE A 180 -0.55 5.76 3.83
C ILE A 180 -0.13 7.16 4.26
N MET A 181 0.45 7.89 3.32
CA MET A 181 1.05 9.20 3.52
C MET A 181 0.03 10.33 3.37
N TYR A 182 -0.99 10.11 2.55
CA TYR A 182 -1.98 11.13 2.20
C TYR A 182 -3.32 10.47 1.88
N LEU A 183 -4.39 11.11 2.37
CA LEU A 183 -5.78 10.81 2.07
C LEU A 183 -6.52 12.15 2.05
N GLY A 184 -7.00 12.56 0.89
CA GLY A 184 -7.61 13.88 0.72
C GLY A 184 -7.96 14.19 -0.73
N PRO A 185 -8.32 15.45 -1.05
CA PRO A 185 -8.66 15.86 -2.42
C PRO A 185 -7.47 15.72 -3.39
N LYS A 186 -7.75 15.72 -4.69
CA LYS A 186 -6.73 15.79 -5.75
C LYS A 186 -5.95 17.09 -5.61
N ASP A 187 -4.63 16.97 -5.63
CA ASP A 187 -3.68 18.08 -5.47
C ASP A 187 -2.94 18.44 -6.77
N GLY A 188 -3.33 17.86 -7.91
CA GLY A 188 -2.69 18.09 -9.21
C GLY A 188 -1.40 17.29 -9.47
N SER A 189 -0.93 16.49 -8.50
CA SER A 189 0.25 15.62 -8.69
C SER A 189 -0.09 14.22 -9.24
N GLN A 190 -1.38 13.93 -9.45
CA GLN A 190 -1.85 12.64 -9.97
C GLN A 190 -1.20 12.38 -11.33
N GLY A 191 -0.49 11.27 -11.47
CA GLY A 191 0.11 10.90 -12.75
C GLY A 191 1.29 11.79 -13.21
N ALA A 192 1.76 12.74 -12.40
CA ALA A 192 2.90 13.59 -12.76
C ALA A 192 4.16 12.78 -13.12
N ASP A 193 4.34 11.63 -12.46
CA ASP A 193 5.46 10.71 -12.71
C ASP A 193 5.22 9.73 -13.88
N MET A 194 4.09 9.82 -14.60
CA MET A 194 3.88 9.08 -15.86
C MET A 194 4.46 9.81 -17.08
N LEU A 195 4.95 11.03 -16.93
CA LEU A 195 5.48 11.84 -18.03
C LEU A 195 6.92 11.48 -18.45
N GLU A 196 7.56 10.49 -17.80
CA GLU A 196 8.87 9.96 -18.23
C GLU A 196 8.76 8.70 -19.10
N VAL A 197 7.80 8.61 -20.05
CA VAL A 197 7.94 7.69 -21.20
C VAL A 197 7.19 8.24 -22.43
N ASN A 198 7.90 9.01 -23.28
CA ASN A 198 7.92 8.89 -24.75
C ASN A 198 8.55 10.15 -25.40
N LYS A 199 9.84 10.04 -25.74
CA LYS A 199 10.38 10.54 -27.01
C LYS A 199 11.21 9.43 -27.64
#